data_AF-A0A951K1F9-F1
#
_entry.id   AF-A0A951K1F9-F1
#
_cell.length_a   1.000
_cell.length_b   1.000
_cell.length_c   1.000
_cell.angle_alpha   90.00
_cell.angle_beta   90.00
_cell.angle_gamma   90.00
#
_symmetry.space_group_name_H-M   'P 1'
#
loop_
_entity.id
_entity.type
_entity.pdbx_description
1 polymer ?
#
loop_
_entity_poly.entity_id
_entity_poly.type
_entity_poly.pdbx_seq_one_letter_code
_entity_poly.pdbx_strand_id
1 'polypeptide(L)'
;MDDDTNAEPLGPRVDPGDLAPGDECRKSLSQLYGFLDGELTLERRRLVLLHLDRCHGCEEAYDFEAELRVVVSTCCKEKKLPPGLRDRVAQALRDLSDEH
;
A
#
# COMPACT_ATOMS: atom_id res chain seq x y z
N MET A 1 -17.82 3.44 37.97
CA MET A 1 -16.52 3.17 37.29
C MET A 1 -16.96 2.42 36.08
N ASP A 2 -17.35 3.17 35.07
CA ASP A 2 -18.05 2.64 33.91
C ASP A 2 -17.16 2.99 32.73
N ASP A 3 -16.57 1.92 32.23
CA ASP A 3 -15.62 1.82 31.15
C ASP A 3 -16.38 1.98 29.83
N ASP A 4 -16.50 3.21 29.35
CA ASP A 4 -16.98 3.48 28.00
C ASP A 4 -15.84 3.22 27.02
N THR A 5 -15.66 1.93 26.74
CA THR A 5 -14.86 1.37 25.66
C THR A 5 -15.16 2.11 24.35
N ASN A 6 -14.10 2.76 23.87
CA ASN A 6 -13.95 3.43 22.59
C ASN A 6 -14.47 2.58 21.41
N ALA A 7 -15.68 2.87 20.92
CA ALA A 7 -16.16 2.41 19.62
C ALA A 7 -15.80 3.48 18.57
N GLU A 8 -14.62 3.34 17.96
CA GLU A 8 -14.22 4.15 16.81
C GLU A 8 -15.26 3.98 15.69
N PRO A 9 -15.87 5.06 15.19
CA PRO A 9 -16.87 4.96 14.15
C PRO A 9 -16.18 4.59 12.84
N LEU A 10 -16.52 3.42 12.30
CA LEU A 10 -16.20 3.04 10.94
C LEU A 10 -16.61 4.20 10.01
N GLY A 11 -15.62 4.85 9.42
CA GLY A 11 -15.81 6.02 8.58
C GLY A 11 -16.85 5.76 7.47
N PRO A 12 -17.54 6.81 7.00
CA PRO A 12 -18.63 6.67 6.05
C PRO A 12 -18.13 5.99 4.76
N ARG A 13 -18.93 5.04 4.24
CA ARG A 13 -18.74 4.48 2.91
C ARG A 13 -19.07 5.59 1.91
N VAL A 14 -18.05 6.33 1.47
CA VAL A 14 -18.25 7.44 0.53
C VAL A 14 -18.08 6.90 -0.88
N ASP A 15 -19.18 6.85 -1.63
CA ASP A 15 -19.18 6.44 -3.03
C ASP A 15 -18.39 7.45 -3.89
N PRO A 16 -17.66 6.98 -4.92
CA PRO A 16 -16.75 7.81 -5.74
C PRO A 16 -17.44 8.88 -6.62
N GLY A 17 -18.76 9.04 -6.51
CA GLY A 17 -19.53 10.04 -7.25
C GLY A 17 -19.77 11.37 -6.52
N ASP A 18 -19.58 11.41 -5.19
CA ASP A 18 -20.09 12.50 -4.34
C ASP A 18 -19.01 13.41 -3.72
N LEU A 19 -17.77 13.35 -4.20
CA LEU A 19 -16.66 14.08 -3.60
C LEU A 19 -16.18 15.25 -4.44
N ALA A 20 -15.86 16.35 -3.76
CA ALA A 20 -15.25 17.51 -4.37
C ALA A 20 -13.92 17.14 -5.05
N PRO A 21 -13.51 17.82 -6.14
CA PRO A 21 -12.32 17.46 -6.91
C PRO A 21 -11.03 17.31 -6.08
N GLY A 22 -10.88 18.10 -4.99
CA GLY A 22 -9.72 18.00 -4.09
C GLY A 22 -9.75 16.79 -3.15
N ASP A 23 -10.93 16.25 -2.85
CA ASP A 23 -11.08 15.08 -1.97
C ASP A 23 -10.79 13.78 -2.73
N GLU A 24 -11.10 13.72 -4.03
CA GLU A 24 -10.77 12.59 -4.90
C GLU A 24 -9.25 12.47 -5.13
N CYS A 25 -8.54 13.59 -5.27
CA CYS A 25 -7.07 13.59 -5.30
C CYS A 25 -6.49 13.04 -3.99
N ARG A 26 -7.01 13.50 -2.83
CA ARG A 26 -6.54 13.05 -1.51
C ARG A 26 -6.78 11.56 -1.30
N LYS A 27 -7.92 11.04 -1.73
CA LYS A 27 -8.21 9.60 -1.69
C LYS A 27 -7.29 8.81 -2.60
N SER A 28 -7.07 9.25 -3.82
CA SER A 28 -6.19 8.57 -4.78
C SER A 28 -4.76 8.52 -4.27
N LEU A 29 -4.25 9.62 -3.69
CA LEU A 29 -2.95 9.65 -3.03
C LEU A 29 -2.86 8.71 -1.83
N SER A 30 -3.91 8.64 -0.99
CA SER A 30 -3.91 7.69 0.15
C SER A 30 -3.88 6.22 -0.28
N GLN A 31 -4.43 5.90 -1.45
CA GLN A 31 -4.48 4.55 -1.99
C GLN A 31 -3.25 4.23 -2.86
N LEU A 32 -2.41 5.23 -3.16
CA LEU A 32 -1.28 5.11 -4.08
C LEU A 32 -0.27 4.06 -3.64
N TYR A 33 0.08 4.01 -2.35
CA TYR A 33 1.02 3.01 -1.85
C TYR A 33 0.43 1.59 -1.94
N GLY A 34 -0.82 1.38 -1.52
CA GLY A 34 -1.49 0.09 -1.68
C GLY A 34 -1.65 -0.33 -3.15
N PHE A 35 -1.80 0.64 -4.06
CA PHE A 35 -1.82 0.39 -5.50
C PHE A 35 -0.47 -0.14 -6.00
N LEU A 36 0.60 0.52 -5.59
CA LEU A 36 1.98 0.17 -5.92
C LEU A 36 2.41 -1.16 -5.29
N ASP A 37 1.91 -1.48 -4.09
CA ASP A 37 2.23 -2.74 -3.36
C ASP A 37 1.43 -3.94 -3.85
N GLY A 38 0.37 -3.72 -4.63
CA GLY A 38 -0.51 -4.81 -5.06
C GLY A 38 -1.61 -5.17 -4.07
N GLU A 39 -1.74 -4.43 -2.97
CA GLU A 39 -2.66 -4.72 -1.86
C GLU A 39 -4.10 -4.22 -2.10
N LEU A 40 -4.33 -3.47 -3.17
CA LEU A 40 -5.68 -3.03 -3.54
C LEU A 40 -6.49 -4.12 -4.25
N THR A 41 -7.80 -4.15 -3.97
CA THR A 41 -8.76 -4.93 -4.75
C THR A 41 -8.81 -4.45 -6.20
N LEU A 42 -9.22 -5.32 -7.12
CA LEU A 42 -9.33 -5.00 -8.56
C LEU A 42 -10.21 -3.77 -8.83
N GLU A 43 -11.29 -3.60 -8.07
CA GLU A 43 -12.19 -2.45 -8.19
C GLU A 43 -11.49 -1.15 -7.79
N ARG A 44 -10.81 -1.12 -6.64
CA ARG A 44 -10.07 0.05 -6.17
C ARG A 44 -8.91 0.40 -7.09
N ARG A 45 -8.23 -0.61 -7.64
CA ARG A 45 -7.19 -0.44 -8.65
C ARG A 45 -7.70 0.32 -9.86
N ARG A 46 -8.88 -0.03 -10.38
CA ARG A 46 -9.50 0.66 -11.53
C ARG A 46 -9.86 2.11 -11.21
N LEU A 47 -10.33 2.39 -9.98
CA LEU A 47 -10.67 3.75 -9.56
C LEU A 47 -9.43 4.65 -9.51
N VAL A 48 -8.32 4.15 -8.96
CA VAL A 48 -7.04 4.88 -8.94
C VAL A 48 -6.58 5.16 -10.38
N LEU A 49 -6.57 4.16 -11.26
CA LEU A 49 -6.19 4.33 -12.68
C LEU A 49 -7.05 5.39 -13.39
N LEU A 50 -8.36 5.31 -13.21
CA LEU A 50 -9.29 6.27 -13.81
C LEU A 50 -9.08 7.70 -13.28
N HIS A 51 -8.58 7.86 -12.06
CA HIS A 51 -8.20 9.17 -11.52
C HIS A 51 -6.87 9.66 -12.10
N LEU A 52 -5.86 8.79 -12.20
CA LEU A 52 -4.57 9.11 -12.82
C LEU A 52 -4.76 9.57 -14.28
N ASP A 53 -5.60 8.88 -15.05
CA ASP A 53 -5.94 9.25 -16.45
C ASP A 53 -6.58 10.65 -16.58
N ARG A 54 -7.17 11.18 -15.51
CA ARG A 54 -7.92 12.45 -15.51
C ARG A 54 -7.23 13.57 -14.74
N CYS A 55 -6.18 13.27 -13.99
CA CYS A 55 -5.52 14.19 -13.08
C CYS A 55 -3.99 14.10 -13.22
N HIS A 56 -3.42 14.97 -14.06
CA HIS A 56 -1.97 15.06 -14.29
C HIS A 56 -1.15 15.24 -13.00
N GLY A 57 -1.67 15.98 -12.00
CA GLY A 57 -0.96 16.16 -10.74
C GLY A 57 -0.83 14.88 -9.91
N CYS A 58 -1.81 13.97 -10.02
CA CYS A 58 -1.74 12.67 -9.36
C CYS A 58 -0.93 11.65 -10.19
N GLU A 59 -0.96 11.76 -11.52
CA GLU A 59 -0.10 11.00 -12.43
C GLU A 59 1.38 11.27 -12.16
N GLU A 60 1.78 12.55 -12.07
CA GLU A 60 3.18 12.92 -11.79
C GLU A 60 3.65 12.41 -10.42
N ALA A 61 2.77 12.45 -9.41
CA ALA A 61 3.06 11.86 -8.10
C ALA A 61 3.20 10.33 -8.16
N TYR A 62 2.39 9.65 -8.97
CA TYR A 62 2.51 8.22 -9.21
C TYR A 62 3.84 7.85 -9.85
N ASP A 63 4.23 8.56 -10.92
CA ASP A 63 5.45 8.27 -11.66
C ASP A 63 6.68 8.42 -10.75
N PHE A 64 6.75 9.50 -9.97
CA PHE A 64 7.81 9.70 -8.99
C PHE A 64 7.91 8.54 -7.98
N GLU A 65 6.78 8.13 -7.40
CA GLU A 65 6.76 7.04 -6.41
C GLU A 65 7.11 5.68 -7.03
N ALA A 66 6.69 5.43 -8.27
CA ALA A 66 7.03 4.23 -9.01
C ALA A 66 8.54 4.17 -9.31
N GLU A 67 9.14 5.27 -9.76
CA GLU A 67 10.58 5.37 -9.98
C GLU A 67 11.36 5.21 -8.68
N LEU A 68 10.93 5.88 -7.60
CA LEU A 68 11.54 5.76 -6.29
C LEU A 68 11.57 4.31 -5.80
N ARG A 69 10.47 3.56 -6.01
CA ARG A 69 10.43 2.12 -5.68
C ARG A 69 11.44 1.30 -6.45
N VAL A 70 11.65 1.59 -7.73
CA VAL A 70 12.68 0.90 -8.53
C VAL A 70 14.06 1.16 -7.96
N VAL A 71 14.37 2.41 -7.62
CA VAL A 71 15.65 2.79 -7.00
C VAL A 71 15.84 2.07 -5.67
N VAL A 72 14.85 2.12 -4.77
CA VAL A 72 14.90 1.44 -3.48
C VAL A 72 15.09 -0.07 -3.64
N SER A 73 14.32 -0.70 -4.55
CA SER A 73 14.44 -2.12 -4.85
C SER A 73 15.85 -2.49 -5.33
N THR A 74 16.44 -1.64 -6.18
CA THR A 74 17.78 -1.83 -6.72
C THR A 74 18.82 -1.74 -5.61
N CYS A 75 18.79 -0.68 -4.80
CA CYS A 75 19.67 -0.51 -3.65
C CYS A 75 19.59 -1.67 -2.64
N CYS A 76 18.38 -2.20 -2.40
CA CYS A 76 18.18 -3.36 -1.53
C CYS A 76 18.76 -4.65 -2.12
N LYS A 77 18.76 -4.82 -3.45
CA LYS A 77 19.33 -5.98 -4.14
C LYS A 77 20.86 -5.92 -4.25
N GLU A 78 21.42 -4.73 -4.40
CA GLU A 78 22.88 -4.52 -4.52
C GLU A 78 23.61 -4.76 -3.19
N LYS A 79 22.93 -4.51 -2.06
CA LYS A 79 23.48 -4.86 -0.75
C LYS A 79 23.53 -6.38 -0.59
N LYS A 80 24.75 -6.91 -0.50
CA LYS A 80 24.98 -8.33 -0.21
C LYS A 80 24.31 -8.68 1.12
N LEU A 81 23.32 -9.57 1.06
CA LEU A 81 22.62 -10.05 2.25
C LEU A 81 23.63 -10.68 3.24
N PRO A 82 23.42 -10.54 4.56
CA PRO A 82 24.26 -11.19 5.55
C PRO A 82 24.38 -12.70 5.28
N PRO A 83 25.58 -13.28 5.34
CA PRO A 83 25.75 -14.73 5.18
C PRO A 83 24.93 -15.47 6.25
N GLY A 84 24.28 -16.57 5.85
CA GLY A 84 23.42 -17.37 6.74
C GLY A 84 22.03 -16.80 7.04
N LEU A 85 21.65 -15.62 6.50
CA LEU A 85 20.29 -15.09 6.68
C LEU A 85 19.23 -16.04 6.10
N ARG A 86 19.49 -16.60 4.92
CA ARG A 86 18.59 -17.57 4.27
C ARG A 86 18.40 -18.83 5.12
N ASP A 87 19.48 -19.35 5.68
CA ASP A 87 19.45 -20.55 6.51
C ASP A 87 18.66 -20.32 7.81
N ARG A 88 18.83 -19.15 8.43
CA ARG A 88 18.07 -18.74 9.62
C ARG A 88 16.57 -18.60 9.33
N VAL A 89 16.21 -17.98 8.20
CA VAL A 89 14.81 -17.86 7.78
C VAL A 89 14.22 -19.24 7.48
N ALA A 90 14.96 -20.09 6.77
CA ALA A 90 14.51 -21.45 6.47
C ALA A 90 14.34 -22.31 7.73
N GLN A 91 15.18 -22.13 8.75
CA GLN A 91 15.04 -22.82 10.03
C GLN A 91 13.78 -22.35 10.78
N ALA A 92 13.58 -21.04 10.92
CA ALA A 92 12.39 -20.50 11.57
C ALA A 92 11.08 -20.95 10.90
N LEU A 93 11.06 -21.07 9.57
CA LEU A 93 9.89 -21.59 8.85
C LEU A 93 9.64 -23.07 9.13
N ARG A 94 10.69 -23.90 9.25
CA ARG A 94 10.55 -25.30 9.64
C ARG A 94 10.03 -25.44 11.06
N ASP A 95 10.60 -24.71 12.01
CA ASP A 95 10.19 -24.76 13.41
C ASP A 95 8.70 -24.43 13.57
N LEU A 96 8.21 -23.40 12.87
CA LEU A 96 6.77 -23.04 12.85
C LEU A 96 5.89 -24.11 12.18
N SER A 97 6.43 -24.86 11.22
CA SER A 97 5.71 -25.92 10.51
C SER A 97 5.59 -27.20 11.34
N ASP A 98 6.57 -27.47 12.22
CA ASP A 98 6.62 -28.66 13.07
C ASP A 98 5.75 -28.53 14.33
N GLU A 99 5.34 -27.31 14.71
CA GLU A 99 4.44 -27.04 15.83
C GLU A 99 2.94 -27.17 15.47
N HIS A 100 2.59 -27.55 14.23
CA HIS A 100 1.23 -27.83 13.75
C HIS A 100 1.09 -29.25 13.20
#